data_AF-A0A929KE48-F1
#
_entry.id   AF-A0A929KE48-F1
#
_cell.length_a   1.000
_cell.length_b   1.000
_cell.length_c   1.000
_cell.angle_alpha   90.00
_cell.angle_beta   90.00
_cell.angle_gamma   90.00
#
_symmetry.space_group_name_H-M   'P 1'
#
loop_
_entity.id
_entity.type
_entity.pdbx_description
1 polymer ?
#
loop_
_entity_poly.entity_id
_entity_poly.type
_entity_poly.pdbx_seq_one_letter_code
_entity_poly.pdbx_strand_id
1 'polypeptide(L)'
;MLLKNPFIYIILVLASVSAACNRYIDAVAKEDKLPKTVGYLTIYPDSNVFSYKTSIPLTRDKEKIYPRSFKIALPKDLKYYEVVGSTHFVFYYNNNQSVMVVVDLEDSTSVAENELSYTPKVDEIDQIIQSKLTLTKSKFDIKRIPLNAKYKQLVVKKKGVTFLLYNIAPRNYNLFVNYLSSFSWQL
;
A
#
# COMPACT_ATOMS: atom_id res chain seq x y z
N MET A 1 19.22 -23.53 -40.41
CA MET A 1 20.40 -22.65 -40.52
C MET A 1 20.00 -21.20 -40.21
N LEU A 2 19.54 -20.90 -38.97
CA LEU A 2 18.90 -19.61 -38.62
C LEU A 2 19.47 -18.95 -37.33
N LEU A 3 20.52 -19.52 -36.72
CA LEU A 3 21.04 -19.10 -35.41
C LEU A 3 22.43 -18.42 -35.45
N LYS A 4 22.78 -17.75 -36.56
CA LYS A 4 24.06 -17.01 -36.68
C LYS A 4 23.92 -15.49 -36.57
N ASN A 5 22.74 -14.96 -36.27
CA ASN A 5 22.56 -13.51 -36.17
C ASN A 5 22.76 -13.03 -34.71
N PRO A 6 23.88 -12.36 -34.39
CA PRO A 6 24.20 -11.92 -33.02
C PRO A 6 23.14 -10.96 -32.43
N PHE A 7 22.36 -10.29 -33.29
CA PHE A 7 21.23 -9.45 -32.88
C PHE A 7 20.15 -10.22 -32.11
N ILE A 8 19.93 -11.50 -32.43
CA ILE A 8 18.91 -12.32 -31.77
C ILE A 8 19.26 -12.53 -30.29
N TYR A 9 20.54 -12.73 -29.98
CA TYR A 9 21.00 -12.91 -28.60
C TYR A 9 20.86 -11.63 -27.77
N ILE A 10 21.15 -10.46 -28.36
CA ILE A 10 20.98 -9.17 -27.69
C ILE A 10 19.49 -8.92 -27.37
N ILE A 11 18.59 -9.23 -28.30
CA ILE A 11 17.14 -9.11 -28.08
C ILE A 11 16.66 -10.08 -26.99
N LEU A 12 17.17 -11.31 -26.97
CA LEU A 12 16.81 -12.32 -25.97
C LEU A 12 17.29 -11.95 -24.56
N VAL A 13 18.47 -11.34 -24.45
CA VAL A 13 19.02 -10.83 -23.18
C VAL A 13 18.24 -9.59 -22.71
N LEU A 14 17.89 -8.66 -23.61
CA LEU A 14 17.03 -7.52 -23.28
C LEU A 14 15.62 -7.95 -22.84
N ALA A 15 15.04 -8.97 -23.50
CA ALA A 15 13.75 -9.54 -23.15
C ALA A 15 13.78 -10.28 -21.79
N SER A 16 14.85 -10.98 -21.47
CA SER A 16 14.96 -11.70 -20.18
C SER A 16 15.23 -10.76 -19.01
N VAL A 17 16.02 -9.69 -19.20
CA VAL A 17 16.27 -8.66 -18.18
C VAL A 17 14.99 -7.85 -17.89
N SER A 18 14.20 -7.52 -18.92
CA SER A 18 12.93 -6.80 -18.74
C SER A 18 11.86 -7.63 -18.02
N ALA A 19 11.83 -8.95 -18.21
CA ALA A 19 10.93 -9.85 -17.49
C ALA A 19 11.28 -10.00 -15.99
N ALA A 20 12.55 -9.86 -15.61
CA ALA A 20 13.00 -10.06 -14.24
C ALA A 20 12.71 -8.86 -13.30
N CYS A 21 12.56 -7.65 -13.83
CA CYS A 21 12.47 -6.42 -13.02
C CYS A 21 11.06 -6.07 -12.53
N ASN A 22 10.01 -6.77 -12.95
CA ASN A 22 8.62 -6.39 -12.67
C ASN A 22 7.78 -7.45 -11.98
N ARG A 23 8.34 -8.18 -11.02
CA ARG A 23 7.55 -9.11 -10.19
C ARG A 23 6.61 -8.36 -9.26
N TYR A 24 5.37 -8.82 -9.18
CA TYR A 24 4.37 -8.41 -8.20
C TYR A 24 4.27 -9.49 -7.13
N ILE A 25 4.03 -9.10 -5.88
CA ILE A 25 3.87 -10.06 -4.78
C ILE A 25 2.53 -10.77 -4.82
N ASP A 26 1.58 -10.23 -5.59
CA ASP A 26 0.22 -10.72 -5.76
C ASP A 26 -0.04 -11.37 -7.12
N ALA A 27 1.02 -11.77 -7.83
CA ALA A 27 0.91 -12.53 -9.06
C ALA A 27 0.35 -13.94 -8.77
N VAL A 28 -0.83 -14.23 -9.31
CA VAL A 28 -1.49 -15.54 -9.31
C VAL A 28 -1.94 -15.83 -10.73
N ALA A 29 -1.91 -17.10 -11.14
CA ALA A 29 -2.45 -17.46 -12.44
C ALA A 29 -3.97 -17.21 -12.40
N LYS A 30 -4.55 -16.68 -13.48
CA LYS A 30 -6.01 -16.45 -13.56
C LYS A 30 -6.82 -17.74 -13.39
N GLU A 31 -6.19 -18.89 -13.57
CA GLU A 31 -6.77 -20.23 -13.43
C GLU A 31 -6.80 -20.71 -11.97
N ASP A 32 -6.05 -20.07 -11.08
CA ASP A 32 -6.07 -20.37 -9.64
C ASP A 32 -7.37 -19.83 -9.03
N LYS A 33 -8.36 -20.71 -8.86
CA LYS A 33 -9.66 -20.35 -8.27
C LYS A 33 -9.63 -20.13 -6.76
N LEU A 34 -8.54 -20.55 -6.10
CA LEU A 34 -8.43 -20.50 -4.64
C LEU A 34 -7.58 -19.30 -4.19
N PRO A 35 -8.03 -18.54 -3.18
CA PRO A 35 -7.25 -17.43 -2.64
C PRO A 35 -5.98 -17.95 -1.96
N LYS A 36 -4.88 -17.20 -2.10
CA LYS A 36 -3.60 -17.53 -1.46
C LYS A 36 -3.27 -16.50 -0.38
N THR A 37 -2.94 -16.96 0.82
CA THR A 37 -2.52 -16.07 1.91
C THR A 37 -1.00 -16.04 2.05
N VAL A 38 -0.41 -14.85 2.10
CA VAL A 38 1.02 -14.59 2.31
C VAL A 38 1.19 -13.46 3.33
N GLY A 39 1.60 -13.81 4.55
CA GLY A 39 1.66 -12.86 5.66
C GLY A 39 0.28 -12.27 5.96
N TYR A 40 0.17 -10.94 5.95
CA TYR A 40 -1.09 -10.23 6.16
C TYR A 40 -1.98 -10.14 4.92
N LEU A 41 -1.52 -10.63 3.76
CA LEU A 41 -2.20 -10.45 2.49
C LEU A 41 -2.89 -11.74 2.04
N THR A 42 -4.20 -11.67 1.80
CA THR A 42 -4.96 -12.70 1.07
C THR A 42 -5.14 -12.22 -0.36
N ILE A 43 -4.69 -13.02 -1.32
CA ILE A 43 -4.59 -12.66 -2.73
C ILE A 43 -5.73 -13.36 -3.48
N TYR A 44 -6.55 -12.57 -4.17
CA TYR A 44 -7.60 -13.02 -5.08
C TYR A 44 -7.18 -12.74 -6.54
N PRO A 45 -7.87 -13.35 -7.53
CA PRO A 45 -7.60 -13.06 -8.94
C PRO A 45 -7.80 -11.59 -9.34
N ASP A 46 -8.77 -10.90 -8.71
CA ASP A 46 -9.24 -9.56 -9.07
C ASP A 46 -8.86 -8.46 -8.07
N SER A 47 -8.48 -8.86 -6.85
CA SER A 47 -8.19 -7.95 -5.75
C SER A 47 -7.22 -8.58 -4.74
N ASN A 48 -6.80 -7.79 -3.76
CA ASN A 48 -6.08 -8.27 -2.59
C ASN A 48 -6.81 -7.82 -1.33
N VAL A 49 -6.69 -8.57 -0.25
CA VAL A 49 -7.22 -8.18 1.06
C VAL A 49 -6.07 -8.19 2.06
N PHE A 50 -5.74 -7.03 2.60
CA PHE A 50 -4.79 -6.90 3.69
C PHE A 50 -5.54 -6.99 5.02
N SER A 51 -5.12 -7.90 5.90
CA SER A 51 -5.71 -8.12 7.21
C SER A 51 -4.64 -7.97 8.29
N TYR A 52 -4.65 -6.84 9.00
CA TYR A 52 -3.79 -6.65 10.16
C TYR A 52 -4.47 -7.20 11.40
N LYS A 53 -3.81 -8.17 12.05
CA LYS A 53 -4.24 -8.73 13.33
C LYS A 53 -3.11 -8.55 14.34
N THR A 54 -3.43 -8.01 15.50
CA THR A 54 -2.50 -7.92 16.62
C THR A 54 -3.19 -8.28 17.92
N SER A 55 -2.51 -9.09 18.72
CA SER A 55 -2.88 -9.44 20.09
C SER A 55 -1.93 -8.82 21.11
N ILE A 56 -0.92 -8.07 20.64
CA ILE A 56 0.17 -7.58 21.47
C ILE A 56 -0.13 -6.14 21.88
N PRO A 57 -0.31 -5.85 23.19
CA PRO A 57 -0.43 -4.49 23.66
C PRO A 57 0.89 -3.75 23.49
N LEU A 58 0.81 -2.51 23.02
CA LEU A 58 1.93 -1.58 23.07
C LEU A 58 1.97 -0.94 24.46
N THR A 59 3.15 -0.92 25.08
CA THR A 59 3.32 -0.30 26.40
C THR A 59 4.12 0.98 26.25
N ARG A 60 3.56 2.11 26.68
CA ARG A 60 4.27 3.38 26.83
C ARG A 60 4.28 3.74 28.31
N ASP A 61 5.46 3.72 28.93
CA ASP A 61 5.65 3.85 30.37
C ASP A 61 4.83 2.82 31.17
N LYS A 62 3.63 3.18 31.63
CA LYS A 62 2.69 2.31 32.35
C LYS A 62 1.35 2.12 31.63
N GLU A 63 1.13 2.84 30.54
CA GLU A 63 -0.10 2.76 29.75
C GLU A 63 0.01 1.63 28.73
N LYS A 64 -1.05 0.82 28.64
CA LYS A 64 -1.19 -0.22 27.61
C LYS A 64 -2.17 0.25 26.57
N ILE A 65 -1.70 0.35 25.33
CA ILE A 65 -2.51 0.67 24.16
C ILE A 65 -2.70 -0.62 23.36
N TYR A 66 -3.95 -0.97 23.07
CA TYR A 66 -4.30 -2.16 22.31
C TYR A 66 -4.61 -1.75 20.88
N PRO A 67 -3.72 -1.98 19.91
CA PRO A 67 -3.99 -1.61 18.54
C PRO A 67 -5.16 -2.45 18.01
N ARG A 68 -6.08 -1.80 17.29
CA ARG A 68 -7.23 -2.50 16.71
C ARG A 68 -6.84 -3.24 15.45
N SER A 69 -7.34 -4.45 15.32
CA SER A 69 -7.22 -5.24 14.10
C SER A 69 -8.11 -4.62 13.01
N PHE A 70 -7.66 -4.66 11.76
CA PHE A 70 -8.45 -4.15 10.63
C PHE A 70 -8.21 -4.97 9.37
N LYS A 71 -9.10 -4.77 8.40
CA LYS A 71 -8.90 -5.23 7.04
C LYS A 71 -9.22 -4.14 6.03
N ILE A 72 -8.56 -4.21 4.88
CA ILE A 72 -8.79 -3.34 3.72
C ILE A 72 -8.57 -4.14 2.45
N ALA A 73 -9.45 -3.97 1.47
CA ALA A 73 -9.23 -4.46 0.12
C ALA A 73 -8.32 -3.48 -0.65
N LEU A 74 -7.49 -4.03 -1.52
CA LEU A 74 -6.48 -3.33 -2.29
C LEU A 74 -6.56 -3.77 -3.75
N PRO A 75 -6.26 -2.88 -4.71
CA PRO A 75 -6.17 -3.26 -6.10
C PRO A 75 -5.02 -4.27 -6.34
N LYS A 76 -5.06 -4.93 -7.51
CA LYS A 76 -3.98 -5.78 -8.02
C LYS A 76 -2.72 -4.96 -8.35
N ASP A 77 -1.68 -5.67 -8.77
CA ASP A 77 -0.37 -5.14 -9.16
C ASP A 77 0.42 -4.56 -7.97
N LEU A 78 0.23 -5.18 -6.79
CA LEU A 78 0.95 -4.81 -5.59
C LEU A 78 2.41 -5.25 -5.70
N LYS A 79 3.35 -4.31 -5.63
CA LYS A 79 4.79 -4.60 -5.68
C LYS A 79 5.33 -5.02 -4.34
N TYR A 80 4.89 -4.34 -3.29
CA TYR A 80 5.40 -4.51 -1.95
C TYR A 80 4.45 -3.87 -0.95
N TYR A 81 4.46 -4.34 0.28
CA TYR A 81 3.86 -3.61 1.40
C TYR A 81 4.82 -3.59 2.57
N GLU A 82 4.66 -2.55 3.39
CA GLU A 82 5.47 -2.31 4.58
C GLU A 82 4.55 -2.05 5.76
N VAL A 83 4.86 -2.67 6.90
CA VAL A 83 4.18 -2.46 8.17
C VAL A 83 5.21 -1.91 9.14
N VAL A 84 4.94 -0.72 9.69
CA VAL A 84 5.81 -0.10 10.69
C VAL A 84 5.02 0.03 12.00
N GLY A 85 5.43 -0.77 12.97
CA GLY A 85 4.75 -0.89 14.25
C GLY A 85 3.31 -1.34 14.05
N SER A 86 2.38 -0.68 14.75
CA SER A 86 0.94 -0.91 14.62
C SER A 86 0.19 0.30 14.04
N THR A 87 0.91 1.26 13.48
CA THR A 87 0.36 2.58 13.10
C THR A 87 0.47 2.89 11.62
N HIS A 88 1.56 2.51 10.95
CA HIS A 88 1.77 2.90 9.56
C HIS A 88 1.85 1.67 8.65
N PHE A 89 1.01 1.66 7.62
CA PHE A 89 0.94 0.60 6.62
C PHE A 89 1.05 1.24 5.24
N VAL A 90 2.03 0.82 4.43
CA VAL A 90 2.28 1.40 3.10
C VAL A 90 2.25 0.32 2.04
N PHE A 91 1.47 0.55 0.99
CA PHE A 91 1.28 -0.35 -0.15
C PHE A 91 1.84 0.30 -1.40
N TYR A 92 2.84 -0.32 -2.02
CA TYR A 92 3.56 0.22 -3.17
C TYR A 92 3.13 -0.46 -4.46
N TYR A 93 2.90 0.33 -5.51
CA TYR A 93 2.49 -0.11 -6.84
C TYR A 93 3.46 0.43 -7.90
N ASN A 94 3.24 0.02 -9.16
CA ASN A 94 3.98 0.56 -10.29
C ASN A 94 3.89 2.07 -10.42
N ASN A 95 4.85 2.66 -11.13
CA ASN A 95 4.90 4.07 -11.46
C ASN A 95 4.87 4.96 -10.21
N ASN A 96 5.51 4.50 -9.13
CA ASN A 96 5.66 5.26 -7.90
C ASN A 96 4.32 5.64 -7.23
N GLN A 97 3.26 4.90 -7.52
CA GLN A 97 1.95 5.04 -6.88
C GLN A 97 1.96 4.31 -5.53
N SER A 98 1.40 4.90 -4.48
CA SER A 98 1.30 4.23 -3.18
C SER A 98 0.03 4.59 -2.41
N VAL A 99 -0.40 3.67 -1.55
CA VAL A 99 -1.45 3.91 -0.56
C VAL A 99 -0.81 3.79 0.81
N MET A 100 -0.96 4.82 1.63
CA MET A 100 -0.52 4.83 3.02
C MET A 100 -1.73 4.88 3.93
N VAL A 101 -1.71 4.07 4.98
CA VAL A 101 -2.74 3.99 6.01
C VAL A 101 -2.06 4.27 7.34
N VAL A 102 -2.51 5.32 8.01
CA VAL A 102 -2.04 5.73 9.33
C VAL A 102 -3.18 5.55 10.32
N VAL A 103 -3.00 4.62 11.25
CA VAL A 103 -3.93 4.33 12.33
C VAL A 103 -3.53 5.17 13.55
N ASP A 104 -4.49 5.94 14.05
CA ASP A 104 -4.37 6.60 15.34
C ASP A 104 -4.66 5.59 16.46
N LEU A 105 -3.71 5.44 17.38
CA LEU A 105 -3.82 4.51 18.50
C LEU A 105 -4.38 5.18 19.76
N GLU A 106 -4.20 6.49 19.90
CA GLU A 106 -4.65 7.25 21.08
C GLU A 106 -6.13 7.63 20.93
N ASP A 107 -6.58 7.87 19.69
CA ASP A 107 -7.93 8.34 19.39
C ASP A 107 -8.91 7.24 18.95
N SER A 108 -8.73 6.01 19.44
CA SER A 108 -9.60 4.88 19.06
C SER A 108 -11.06 5.04 19.52
N THR A 109 -11.33 5.99 20.42
CA THR A 109 -12.65 6.26 21.01
C THR A 109 -13.36 7.49 20.45
N SER A 110 -12.68 8.48 19.85
CA SER A 110 -13.33 9.62 19.20
C SER A 110 -13.40 9.40 17.69
N VAL A 111 -14.22 8.41 17.32
CA VAL A 111 -14.60 8.19 15.93
C VAL A 111 -15.47 9.36 15.53
N ALA A 112 -14.88 10.44 14.99
CA ALA A 112 -15.63 11.35 14.15
C ALA A 112 -16.24 10.49 13.03
N GLU A 113 -17.56 10.27 13.09
CA GLU A 113 -18.29 9.45 12.13
C GLU A 113 -18.22 10.03 10.71
N ASN A 114 -17.91 11.32 10.62
CA ASN A 114 -17.83 12.05 9.37
C ASN A 114 -16.53 11.74 8.64
N GLU A 115 -16.65 11.12 7.47
CA GLU A 115 -15.57 10.96 6.51
C GLU A 115 -15.19 12.33 5.93
N LEU A 116 -13.94 12.73 6.10
CA LEU A 116 -13.36 13.92 5.48
C LEU A 116 -12.43 13.49 4.35
N SER A 117 -12.68 13.98 3.13
CA SER A 117 -11.90 13.66 1.94
C SER A 117 -11.52 14.93 1.20
N TYR A 118 -10.24 15.14 0.92
CA TYR A 118 -9.73 16.34 0.26
C TYR A 118 -8.39 16.13 -0.43
N THR A 119 -8.07 17.01 -1.37
CA THR A 119 -6.74 17.09 -1.99
C THR A 119 -5.79 17.82 -1.03
N PRO A 120 -4.75 17.16 -0.51
CA PRO A 120 -3.83 17.77 0.44
C PRO A 120 -2.88 18.78 -0.23
N LYS A 121 -2.33 19.70 0.57
CA LYS A 121 -1.19 20.53 0.15
C LYS A 121 0.11 19.73 0.23
N VAL A 122 1.15 20.17 -0.47
CA VAL A 122 2.47 19.51 -0.47
C VAL A 122 3.02 19.34 0.94
N ASP A 123 3.02 20.42 1.74
CA ASP A 123 3.55 20.38 3.12
C ASP A 123 2.80 19.38 4.01
N GLU A 124 1.51 19.18 3.78
CA GLU A 124 0.70 18.22 4.54
C GLU A 124 1.02 16.78 4.14
N ILE A 125 1.26 16.53 2.84
CA ILE A 125 1.74 15.23 2.36
C ILE A 125 3.08 14.91 3.02
N ASP A 126 3.99 15.89 3.07
CA ASP A 126 5.31 15.73 3.68
C ASP A 126 5.18 15.43 5.18
N GLN A 127 4.29 16.11 5.91
CA GLN A 127 4.01 15.82 7.31
C GLN A 127 3.51 14.39 7.53
N ILE A 128 2.55 13.92 6.72
CA ILE A 128 2.02 12.55 6.80
C ILE A 128 3.10 11.52 6.48
N ILE A 129 3.98 11.79 5.52
CA ILE A 129 5.07 10.89 5.15
C ILE A 129 6.18 10.88 6.21
N GLN A 130 6.49 12.03 6.80
CA GLN A 130 7.53 12.18 7.82
C GLN A 130 7.13 11.60 9.18
N SER A 131 5.84 11.60 9.52
CA SER A 131 5.33 11.00 10.78
C SER A 131 5.62 9.50 10.89
N LYS A 132 5.90 8.83 9.76
CA LYS A 132 6.36 7.44 9.72
C LYS A 132 7.70 7.27 10.45
N LEU A 133 7.66 6.51 11.56
CA LEU A 133 8.84 5.95 12.21
C LEU A 133 9.59 5.08 11.21
N THR A 134 10.89 5.32 10.99
CA THR A 134 11.63 4.59 9.95
C THR A 134 12.40 3.45 10.61
N LEU A 135 11.83 2.26 10.63
CA LEU A 135 12.54 1.05 11.03
C LEU A 135 13.22 0.51 9.78
N THR A 136 14.54 0.74 9.66
CA THR A 136 15.44 0.27 8.58
C THR A 136 15.27 0.89 7.18
N LYS A 137 16.38 0.88 6.40
CA LYS A 137 16.40 1.27 4.98
C LYS A 137 15.71 0.20 4.14
N SER A 138 14.39 0.31 3.95
CA SER A 138 13.64 -0.52 3.00
C SER A 138 14.06 -0.22 1.55
N LYS A 139 13.99 -1.22 0.66
CA LYS A 139 14.16 -1.03 -0.79
C LYS A 139 13.12 -0.06 -1.36
N PHE A 140 11.93 -0.05 -0.77
CA PHE A 140 10.85 0.86 -1.08
C PHE A 140 10.69 1.85 0.06
N ASP A 141 10.83 3.14 -0.23
CA ASP A 141 10.72 4.21 0.75
C ASP A 141 9.92 5.35 0.15
N ILE A 142 8.69 5.54 0.66
CA ILE A 142 7.79 6.60 0.21
C ILE A 142 8.43 8.00 0.34
N LYS A 143 9.37 8.19 1.28
CA LYS A 143 10.12 9.45 1.45
C LYS A 143 11.02 9.79 0.27
N ARG A 144 11.37 8.80 -0.57
CA ARG A 144 12.24 8.95 -1.74
C ARG A 144 11.47 9.07 -3.05
N ILE A 145 10.15 8.91 -2.99
CA ILE A 145 9.33 9.03 -4.18
C ILE A 145 9.02 10.52 -4.37
N PRO A 146 9.37 11.15 -5.50
CA PRO A 146 9.00 12.54 -5.75
C PRO A 146 7.52 12.64 -6.11
N LEU A 147 6.88 13.74 -5.68
CA LEU A 147 5.52 14.07 -6.10
C LEU A 147 5.46 14.29 -7.61
N ASN A 148 4.44 13.72 -8.23
CA ASN A 148 4.18 13.87 -9.65
C ASN A 148 2.96 14.75 -9.87
N ALA A 149 3.16 15.96 -10.41
CA ALA A 149 2.11 16.93 -10.66
C ALA A 149 1.00 16.44 -11.63
N LYS A 150 1.26 15.41 -12.43
CA LYS A 150 0.27 14.81 -13.35
C LYS A 150 -0.60 13.75 -12.68
N TYR A 151 -0.28 13.37 -11.44
CA TYR A 151 -0.95 12.31 -10.69
C TYR A 151 -1.80 12.92 -9.57
N LYS A 152 -2.78 12.16 -9.09
CA LYS A 152 -3.78 12.61 -8.13
C LYS A 152 -3.47 12.13 -6.72
N GLN A 153 -3.55 13.08 -5.79
CA GLN A 153 -3.27 12.89 -4.37
C GLN A 153 -4.58 13.06 -3.60
N LEU A 154 -4.82 12.25 -2.58
CA LEU A 154 -6.02 12.34 -1.76
C LEU A 154 -5.70 11.97 -0.32
N VAL A 155 -6.19 12.76 0.62
CA VAL A 155 -6.26 12.39 2.02
C VAL A 155 -7.71 12.08 2.37
N VAL A 156 -7.93 10.93 3.00
CA VAL A 156 -9.21 10.54 3.57
C VAL A 156 -9.02 10.28 5.06
N LYS A 157 -9.76 10.97 5.91
CA LYS A 157 -9.78 10.75 7.36
C LYS A 157 -11.13 10.17 7.74
N LYS A 158 -11.13 8.98 8.33
CA LYS A 158 -12.35 8.34 8.85
C LYS A 158 -12.03 7.35 9.96
N LYS A 159 -12.88 7.30 10.98
CA LYS A 159 -12.86 6.27 12.03
C LYS A 159 -11.49 6.07 12.71
N GLY A 160 -10.75 7.15 13.00
CA GLY A 160 -9.42 7.08 13.60
C GLY A 160 -8.31 6.61 12.64
N VAL A 161 -8.54 6.71 11.33
CA VAL A 161 -7.58 6.32 10.29
C VAL A 161 -7.44 7.44 9.27
N THR A 162 -6.19 7.72 8.89
CA THR A 162 -5.85 8.58 7.76
C THR A 162 -5.33 7.73 6.61
N PHE A 163 -5.98 7.82 5.47
CA PHE A 163 -5.52 7.26 4.21
C PHE A 163 -4.87 8.37 3.39
N LEU A 164 -3.72 8.07 2.79
CA LEU A 164 -3.08 8.90 1.79
C LEU A 164 -2.94 8.10 0.49
N LEU A 165 -3.67 8.53 -0.55
CA LEU A 165 -3.42 8.14 -1.92
C LEU A 165 -2.31 9.06 -2.46
N TYR A 166 -1.15 8.49 -2.76
CA TYR A 166 0.05 9.22 -3.13
C TYR A 166 0.48 8.87 -4.55
N ASN A 167 0.60 9.90 -5.39
CA ASN A 167 0.90 9.76 -6.82
C ASN A 167 0.00 8.73 -7.49
N ILE A 168 -1.34 8.83 -7.43
CA ILE A 168 -2.21 7.86 -8.13
C ILE A 168 -2.47 8.30 -9.57
N ALA A 169 -2.28 7.40 -10.53
CA ALA A 169 -2.49 7.73 -11.95
C ALA A 169 -3.95 8.15 -12.16
N PRO A 170 -4.25 9.20 -12.95
CA PRO A 170 -5.62 9.68 -13.13
C PRO A 170 -6.61 8.59 -13.58
N ARG A 171 -6.16 7.67 -14.45
CA ARG A 171 -6.94 6.51 -14.93
C ARG A 171 -7.31 5.49 -13.84
N ASN A 172 -6.52 5.40 -12.77
CA ASN A 172 -6.71 4.45 -11.68
C ASN A 172 -7.35 5.10 -10.45
N TYR A 173 -7.49 6.44 -10.43
CA TYR A 173 -7.87 7.18 -9.24
C TYR A 173 -9.17 6.66 -8.58
N ASN A 174 -10.24 6.53 -9.37
CA ASN A 174 -11.53 6.06 -8.85
C ASN A 174 -11.45 4.61 -8.32
N LEU A 175 -10.62 3.76 -8.94
CA LEU A 175 -10.39 2.39 -8.47
C LEU A 175 -9.81 2.42 -7.04
N PHE A 176 -8.74 3.19 -6.84
CA PHE A 176 -8.09 3.31 -5.53
C PHE A 176 -9.01 3.91 -4.47
N VAL A 177 -9.76 4.96 -4.81
CA VAL A 177 -10.74 5.58 -3.90
C VAL A 177 -11.80 4.56 -3.46
N ASN A 178 -12.35 3.78 -4.41
CA ASN A 178 -13.34 2.76 -4.10
C ASN A 178 -12.77 1.69 -3.14
N TYR A 179 -11.52 1.28 -3.30
CA TYR A 179 -10.89 0.33 -2.39
C TYR A 179 -10.76 0.87 -0.95
N LEU A 180 -10.55 2.18 -0.75
CA LEU A 180 -10.52 2.75 0.61
C LEU A 180 -11.86 2.62 1.36
N SER A 181 -12.98 2.53 0.64
CA SER A 181 -14.30 2.32 1.25
C SER A 181 -14.42 0.96 1.97
N SER A 182 -13.64 -0.03 1.54
CA SER A 182 -13.65 -1.40 2.10
C SER A 182 -13.00 -1.53 3.48
N PHE A 183 -12.36 -0.45 3.97
CA PHE A 183 -11.73 -0.47 5.29
C PHE A 183 -12.76 -0.77 6.38
N SER A 184 -12.43 -1.75 7.23
CA SER A 184 -13.24 -2.08 8.39
C SER A 184 -12.36 -2.53 9.55
N TRP A 185 -12.68 -2.00 10.74
CA TRP A 185 -12.20 -2.57 11.99
C TRP A 185 -12.70 -4.02 12.13
N GLN A 186 -11.89 -4.89 12.71
CA GLN A 186 -12.27 -6.25 13.05
C GLN A 186 -12.61 -6.30 14.55
N LEU A 187 -13.75 -6.93 14.86
CA LEU A 187 -14.19 -7.20 16.22
C LEU A 187 -13.42 -8.38 16.81
#